data_AF-A0A4Y8S4A2-F1
#
_entry.id   AF-A0A4Y8S4A2-F1
#
_cell.length_a   1.000
_cell.length_b   1.000
_cell.length_c   1.000
_cell.angle_alpha   90.00
_cell.angle_beta   90.00
_cell.angle_gamma   90.00
#
_symmetry.space_group_name_H-M   'P 1'
#
loop_
_entity.id
_entity.type
_entity.pdbx_description
1 polymer ?
#
loop_
_entity_poly.entity_id
_entity_poly.type
_entity_poly.pdbx_seq_one_letter_code
_entity_poly.pdbx_strand_id
1 'polypeptide(L)'
;MNNLIVIESPFNLGLKELTPGKPPGVDKLPQWLKQHGLYEALLPKQIINVPAPPYSMDIDAETGLRNADAIVNYAKELALTVQDTLAKKKFPLVIGGDCSILIGCMLGAKKQGKYALFFMDGQYPFNFPAPKPQRAWTLP
;
A
#
# COMPACT_ATOMS: atom_id res chain seq x y z
N MET A 1 -24.42 -2.38 -13.39
CA MET A 1 -23.49 -1.30 -13.84
C MET A 1 -22.20 -1.41 -13.05
N ASN A 2 -21.05 -1.48 -13.71
CA ASN A 2 -19.77 -1.59 -13.02
C ASN A 2 -19.44 -0.28 -12.26
N ASN A 3 -19.30 -0.35 -10.95
CA ASN A 3 -18.95 0.78 -10.09
C ASN A 3 -17.52 0.66 -9.53
N LEU A 4 -16.73 -0.26 -10.09
CA LEU A 4 -15.33 -0.48 -9.77
C LEU A 4 -14.49 0.72 -10.20
N ILE A 5 -13.67 1.22 -9.27
CA ILE A 5 -12.63 2.21 -9.50
C ILE A 5 -11.32 1.56 -9.11
N VAL A 6 -10.40 1.42 -10.06
CA VAL A 6 -9.06 0.92 -9.77
C VAL A 6 -8.21 2.09 -9.32
N ILE A 7 -7.57 1.95 -8.16
CA ILE A 7 -6.62 2.92 -7.62
C ILE A 7 -5.25 2.26 -7.65
N GLU A 8 -4.36 2.74 -8.51
CA GLU A 8 -3.00 2.25 -8.62
C GLU A 8 -2.13 2.92 -7.56
N SER A 9 -1.44 2.10 -6.77
CA SER A 9 -0.62 2.52 -5.65
C SER A 9 0.78 1.88 -5.72
N PRO A 10 1.63 2.26 -6.68
CA PRO A 10 2.92 1.63 -6.96
C PRO A 10 3.99 1.96 -5.90
N PHE A 11 3.72 1.66 -4.63
CA PHE A 11 4.51 2.07 -3.47
C PHE A 11 5.38 0.93 -2.93
N ASN A 12 6.67 1.18 -2.69
CA ASN A 12 7.62 0.15 -2.24
C ASN A 12 8.54 0.60 -1.09
N LEU A 13 8.25 1.73 -0.43
CA LEU A 13 9.12 2.32 0.59
C LEU A 13 9.05 1.60 1.95
N GLY A 14 8.06 0.74 2.17
CA GLY A 14 7.97 -0.10 3.37
C GLY A 14 8.96 -1.27 3.36
N LEU A 15 9.45 -1.65 2.18
CA LEU A 15 10.35 -2.78 2.00
C LEU A 15 11.82 -2.36 1.96
N LYS A 16 12.70 -3.32 2.24
CA LYS A 16 14.14 -3.18 2.10
C LYS A 16 14.58 -3.71 0.72
N GLU A 17 15.60 -3.09 0.15
CA GLU A 17 16.25 -3.57 -1.08
C GLU A 17 16.80 -5.00 -0.88
N LEU A 18 16.55 -5.87 -1.86
CA LEU A 18 17.07 -7.25 -1.83
C LEU A 18 18.57 -7.30 -2.13
N THR A 19 19.06 -6.34 -2.89
CA THR A 19 20.45 -6.20 -3.29
C THR A 19 20.77 -4.70 -3.34
N PRO A 20 21.96 -4.26 -2.89
CA PRO A 20 22.31 -2.85 -2.88
C PRO A 20 22.04 -2.17 -4.23
N GLY A 21 21.28 -1.08 -4.22
CA GLY A 21 20.93 -0.32 -5.42
C GLY A 21 19.79 -0.90 -6.26
N LYS A 22 19.12 -1.97 -5.79
CA LYS A 22 17.97 -2.57 -6.48
C LYS A 22 16.69 -2.42 -5.64
N PRO A 23 15.81 -1.47 -6.00
CA PRO A 23 14.52 -1.30 -5.33
C PRO A 23 13.66 -2.57 -5.38
N PRO A 24 12.80 -2.80 -4.35
CA PRO A 24 11.79 -3.85 -4.38
C PRO A 24 10.84 -3.64 -5.57
N GLY A 25 10.53 -4.72 -6.30
CA GLY A 25 9.75 -4.64 -7.54
C GLY A 25 8.23 -4.59 -7.38
N VAL A 26 7.72 -4.49 -6.14
CA VAL A 26 6.28 -4.50 -5.84
C VAL A 26 5.56 -3.27 -6.39
N ASP A 27 6.28 -2.17 -6.61
CA ASP A 27 5.81 -0.96 -7.29
C ASP A 27 5.31 -1.25 -8.72
N LYS A 28 5.83 -2.30 -9.35
CA LYS A 28 5.47 -2.68 -10.72
C LYS A 28 4.16 -3.49 -10.82
N LEU A 29 3.57 -3.89 -9.68
CA LEU A 29 2.38 -4.74 -9.67
C LEU A 29 1.21 -4.19 -10.50
N PRO A 30 0.83 -2.89 -10.40
CA PRO A 30 -0.29 -2.37 -11.19
C PRO A 30 -0.04 -2.49 -12.70
N GLN A 31 1.18 -2.14 -13.14
CA GLN A 31 1.57 -2.25 -14.55
C GLN A 31 1.56 -3.71 -15.02
N TRP A 32 2.11 -4.63 -14.22
CA TRP A 32 2.15 -6.05 -14.56
C TRP A 32 0.75 -6.67 -14.69
N LEU A 33 -0.14 -6.41 -13.73
CA LEU A 33 -1.51 -6.93 -13.77
C LEU A 33 -2.29 -6.38 -14.97
N LYS A 34 -2.08 -5.09 -15.30
CA LYS A 34 -2.64 -4.50 -16.50
C LYS A 34 -2.13 -5.17 -17.78
N GLN A 35 -0.82 -5.39 -17.90
CA GLN A 35 -0.22 -6.08 -19.05
C GLN A 35 -0.74 -7.51 -19.24
N HIS A 36 -1.19 -8.16 -18.15
CA HIS A 36 -1.67 -9.55 -18.16
C HIS A 36 -3.20 -9.65 -18.20
N GLY A 37 -3.91 -8.59 -18.61
CA GLY A 37 -5.34 -8.67 -18.92
C GLY A 37 -6.28 -8.46 -17.74
N LEU A 38 -5.78 -8.14 -16.53
CA LEU A 38 -6.65 -7.99 -15.36
C LEU A 38 -7.63 -6.82 -15.55
N TYR A 39 -7.19 -5.72 -16.15
CA TYR A 39 -8.01 -4.51 -16.26
C TYR A 39 -9.09 -4.69 -17.33
N GLU A 40 -8.77 -5.42 -18.39
CA GLU A 40 -9.66 -5.85 -19.45
C GLU A 40 -10.73 -6.80 -18.89
N ALA A 41 -10.37 -7.69 -17.98
CA ALA A 41 -11.32 -8.57 -17.30
C ALA A 41 -12.22 -7.82 -16.30
N LEU A 42 -11.66 -6.84 -15.57
CA LEU A 42 -12.36 -6.06 -14.55
C LEU A 42 -13.23 -4.93 -15.11
N LEU A 43 -12.92 -4.43 -16.31
CA LEU A 43 -13.58 -3.31 -17.00
C LEU A 43 -13.84 -2.09 -16.09
N PRO A 44 -12.83 -1.59 -15.34
CA PRO A 44 -13.05 -0.56 -14.34
C PRO A 44 -13.62 0.71 -14.95
N LYS A 45 -14.51 1.37 -14.22
CA LYS A 45 -15.14 2.62 -14.68
C LYS A 45 -14.13 3.76 -14.79
N GLN A 46 -13.12 3.74 -13.93
CA GLN A 46 -12.03 4.71 -13.90
C GLN A 46 -10.80 4.03 -13.29
N ILE A 47 -9.64 4.48 -13.74
CA ILE A 47 -8.34 4.16 -13.16
C ILE A 47 -7.77 5.47 -12.61
N ILE A 48 -7.36 5.47 -11.34
CA ILE A 48 -6.74 6.61 -10.66
C ILE A 48 -5.35 6.17 -10.26
N ASN A 49 -4.33 6.99 -10.51
CA ASN A 49 -2.96 6.72 -10.09
C ASN A 49 -2.59 7.61 -8.90
N VAL A 50 -2.11 6.99 -7.80
CA VAL A 50 -1.54 7.69 -6.65
C VAL A 50 -0.02 7.51 -6.71
N PRO A 51 0.72 8.48 -7.28
CA PRO A 51 2.13 8.30 -7.60
C PRO A 51 2.96 8.13 -6.34
N ALA A 52 3.83 7.11 -6.33
CA ALA A 52 4.75 6.90 -5.23
C ALA A 52 5.94 7.87 -5.31
N PRO A 53 6.50 8.29 -4.16
CA PRO A 53 7.77 9.00 -4.14
C PRO A 53 8.92 8.10 -4.63
N PRO A 54 10.10 8.68 -4.94
CA PRO A 54 11.29 7.90 -5.24
C PRO A 54 11.63 6.95 -4.08
N TYR A 55 12.09 5.75 -4.43
CA TYR A 55 12.54 4.77 -3.44
C TYR A 55 13.74 5.30 -2.63
N SER A 56 13.71 5.08 -1.32
CA SER A 56 14.81 5.40 -0.40
C SER A 56 14.99 4.28 0.63
N MET A 57 16.19 4.22 1.22
CA MET A 57 16.55 3.35 2.33
C MET A 57 16.74 4.12 3.64
N ASP A 58 16.33 5.38 3.68
CA ASP A 58 16.51 6.27 4.83
C ASP A 58 15.77 5.73 6.05
N ILE A 59 16.49 5.65 7.16
CA ILE A 59 15.94 5.29 8.48
C ILE A 59 15.80 6.58 9.26
N ASP A 60 14.59 6.86 9.69
CA ASP A 60 14.32 7.96 10.60
C ASP A 60 14.99 7.69 11.96
N ALA A 61 15.80 8.65 12.41
CA ALA A 61 16.66 8.45 13.59
C ALA A 61 15.86 8.42 14.91
N GLU A 62 14.69 9.07 14.95
CA GLU A 62 13.85 9.12 16.14
C GLU A 62 13.03 7.84 16.31
N THR A 63 12.39 7.38 15.24
CA THR A 63 11.46 6.24 15.26
C THR A 63 12.13 4.91 14.93
N GLY A 64 13.31 4.94 14.30
CA GLY A 64 13.98 3.76 13.74
C GLY A 64 13.24 3.13 12.56
N LEU A 65 12.22 3.81 12.03
CA LEU A 65 11.42 3.33 10.90
C LEU A 65 12.00 3.82 9.59
N ARG A 66 11.94 2.97 8.57
CA ARG A 66 12.32 3.36 7.22
C ARG A 66 11.27 4.27 6.61
N ASN A 67 11.69 5.37 5.98
CA ASN A 67 10.83 6.24 5.17
C ASN A 67 9.56 6.74 5.89
N ALA A 68 9.61 6.95 7.21
CA ALA A 68 8.43 7.20 8.05
C ALA A 68 7.54 8.33 7.51
N ASP A 69 8.11 9.50 7.26
CA ASP A 69 7.37 10.65 6.73
C ASP A 69 6.81 10.42 5.33
N ALA A 70 7.57 9.74 4.47
CA ALA A 70 7.13 9.43 3.12
C ALA A 70 5.94 8.46 3.14
N ILE A 71 5.95 7.45 4.02
CA ILE A 71 4.82 6.53 4.23
C ILE A 71 3.61 7.29 4.76
N VAL A 72 3.79 8.18 5.75
CA VAL A 72 2.69 8.97 6.33
C VAL A 72 2.05 9.88 5.27
N ASN A 73 2.87 10.59 4.49
CA ASN A 73 2.38 11.48 3.45
C ASN A 73 1.66 10.71 2.35
N TYR A 74 2.23 9.59 1.91
CA TYR A 74 1.60 8.72 0.91
C TYR A 74 0.28 8.13 1.42
N ALA A 75 0.22 7.69 2.67
CA ALA A 75 -1.00 7.17 3.27
C ALA A 75 -2.11 8.23 3.33
N LYS A 76 -1.77 9.51 3.55
CA LYS A 76 -2.75 10.61 3.51
C LYS A 76 -3.31 10.81 2.10
N GLU A 77 -2.47 10.83 1.07
CA GLU A 77 -2.90 10.97 -0.33
C GLU A 77 -3.77 9.78 -0.79
N LEU A 78 -3.36 8.56 -0.48
CA LEU A 78 -4.15 7.37 -0.77
C LEU A 78 -5.48 7.38 -0.01
N ALA A 79 -5.48 7.82 1.25
CA ALA A 79 -6.69 7.94 2.05
C ALA A 79 -7.70 8.93 1.45
N LEU A 80 -7.24 10.07 0.92
CA LEU A 80 -8.11 11.03 0.21
C LEU A 80 -8.77 10.37 -1.01
N THR A 81 -7.98 9.65 -1.81
CA THR A 81 -8.47 8.99 -3.03
C THR A 81 -9.50 7.90 -2.72
N VAL A 82 -9.24 7.08 -1.70
CA VAL A 82 -10.15 6.03 -1.23
C VAL A 82 -11.41 6.64 -0.63
N GLN A 83 -11.26 7.69 0.20
CA GLN A 83 -12.35 8.42 0.81
C GLN A 83 -13.30 8.98 -0.27
N ASP A 84 -12.77 9.65 -1.29
CA ASP A 84 -13.55 10.26 -2.37
C ASP A 84 -14.29 9.22 -3.21
N THR A 85 -13.64 8.08 -3.46
CA THR A 85 -14.23 6.95 -4.20
C THR A 85 -15.44 6.38 -3.45
N LEU A 86 -15.28 6.12 -2.15
CA LEU A 86 -16.34 5.63 -1.28
C LEU A 86 -17.47 6.66 -1.12
N ALA A 87 -17.16 7.96 -0.99
CA ALA A 87 -18.16 9.03 -0.89
C ALA A 87 -19.10 9.05 -2.10
N LYS A 88 -18.57 8.75 -3.29
CA LYS A 88 -19.30 8.66 -4.56
C LYS A 88 -20.07 7.33 -4.72
N LYS A 89 -20.17 6.52 -3.66
CA LYS A 89 -20.79 5.19 -3.64
C LYS A 89 -20.18 4.27 -4.73
N LYS A 90 -18.86 4.37 -4.91
CA LYS A 90 -18.07 3.51 -5.80
C LYS A 90 -17.25 2.50 -5.00
N PHE A 91 -16.85 1.42 -5.66
CA PHE A 91 -16.06 0.36 -5.04
C PHE A 91 -14.57 0.58 -5.37
N PRO A 92 -13.73 0.97 -4.40
CA PRO A 92 -12.29 1.11 -4.62
C PRO A 92 -11.62 -0.28 -4.62
N LEU A 93 -10.94 -0.60 -5.72
CA LEU A 93 -9.95 -1.68 -5.77
C LEU A 93 -8.57 -1.05 -5.82
N VAL A 94 -7.88 -1.06 -4.69
CA VAL A 94 -6.51 -0.54 -4.61
C VAL A 94 -5.56 -1.65 -5.03
N ILE A 95 -4.80 -1.42 -6.09
CA ILE A 95 -3.76 -2.33 -6.60
C ILE A 95 -2.45 -1.64 -6.37
N GLY A 96 -1.59 -2.20 -5.53
CA GLY A 96 -0.37 -1.51 -5.14
C GLY A 96 0.70 -2.41 -4.60
N GLY A 97 1.80 -1.78 -4.19
CA GLY A 97 3.03 -2.46 -3.83
C GLY A 97 3.00 -3.05 -2.42
N ASP A 98 3.82 -2.55 -1.51
CA ASP A 98 3.96 -3.20 -0.21
C ASP A 98 2.75 -2.99 0.72
N CYS A 99 2.67 -3.79 1.80
CA CYS A 99 1.51 -3.83 2.69
C CYS A 99 1.28 -2.52 3.48
N SER A 100 2.22 -1.57 3.49
CA SER A 100 2.03 -0.28 4.18
C SER A 100 0.92 0.57 3.57
N ILE A 101 0.56 0.34 2.29
CA ILE A 101 -0.57 1.04 1.64
C ILE A 101 -1.90 0.78 2.35
N LEU A 102 -2.01 -0.32 3.11
CA LEU A 102 -3.18 -0.63 3.93
C LEU A 102 -3.54 0.51 4.89
N ILE A 103 -2.54 1.25 5.39
CA ILE A 103 -2.74 2.41 6.26
C ILE A 103 -3.62 3.44 5.56
N GLY A 104 -3.28 3.82 4.33
CA GLY A 104 -4.05 4.77 3.53
C GLY A 104 -5.46 4.27 3.22
N CYS A 105 -5.57 3.00 2.82
CA CYS A 105 -6.86 2.35 2.55
C CYS A 105 -7.81 2.42 3.76
N MET A 106 -7.32 2.04 4.94
CA MET A 106 -8.12 2.01 6.16
C MET A 106 -8.45 3.40 6.69
N LEU A 107 -7.52 4.37 6.57
CA LEU A 107 -7.79 5.77 6.92
C LEU A 107 -8.89 6.37 6.03
N GLY A 108 -8.84 6.11 4.72
CA GLY A 108 -9.87 6.57 3.77
C GLY A 108 -11.23 5.94 4.06
N ALA A 109 -11.26 4.62 4.29
CA ALA A 109 -12.48 3.89 4.63
C ALA A 109 -13.09 4.37 5.96
N LYS A 110 -12.28 4.50 7.01
CA LYS A 110 -12.73 4.94 8.35
C LYS A 110 -13.45 6.30 8.32
N LYS A 111 -13.07 7.20 7.42
CA LYS A 111 -13.73 8.50 7.26
C LYS A 111 -15.14 8.41 6.66
N GLN A 112 -15.48 7.30 5.99
CA GLN A 112 -16.77 7.10 5.35
C GLN A 112 -17.74 6.23 6.15
N GLY A 113 -17.27 5.60 7.23
CA GLY A 113 -18.14 4.79 8.08
C GLY A 113 -17.40 3.74 8.90
N LYS A 114 -18.16 2.75 9.36
CA LYS A 114 -17.64 1.60 10.11
C LYS A 114 -17.31 0.46 9.14
N TYR A 115 -16.07 0.01 9.18
CA TYR A 115 -15.58 -1.08 8.33
C TYR A 115 -14.92 -2.14 9.19
N ALA A 116 -15.06 -3.41 8.79
CA ALA A 116 -14.28 -4.52 9.30
C ALA A 116 -13.06 -4.75 8.40
N LEU A 117 -11.96 -5.25 8.98
CA LEU A 117 -10.78 -5.67 8.23
C LEU A 117 -10.75 -7.20 8.20
N PHE A 118 -10.80 -7.75 6.98
CA PHE A 118 -10.42 -9.13 6.73
C PHE A 118 -9.04 -9.11 6.06
N PHE A 119 -8.05 -9.70 6.72
CA PHE A 119 -6.66 -9.65 6.28
C PHE A 119 -6.15 -11.07 6.02
N MET A 120 -5.60 -11.29 4.81
CA MET A 120 -5.04 -12.56 4.37
C MET A 120 -3.62 -12.31 3.91
N ASP A 121 -2.64 -12.87 4.62
CA ASP A 121 -1.21 -12.68 4.37
C ASP A 121 -0.44 -13.92 4.85
N GLY A 122 0.71 -14.18 4.24
CA GLY A 122 1.66 -15.21 4.68
C GLY A 122 2.49 -14.79 5.88
N GLN A 123 2.47 -13.51 6.26
CA GLN A 123 3.14 -12.99 7.46
C GLN A 123 2.16 -12.19 8.34
N TYR A 124 2.43 -12.16 9.64
CA TYR A 124 1.73 -11.23 10.54
C TYR A 124 2.27 -9.81 10.31
N PRO A 125 1.44 -8.81 9.97
CA PRO A 125 1.89 -7.47 9.56
C PRO A 125 2.26 -6.57 10.75
N PHE A 126 2.19 -7.09 11.98
CA PHE A 126 2.36 -6.30 13.21
C PHE A 126 3.77 -6.45 13.76
N ASN A 127 4.63 -5.52 13.40
CA ASN A 127 5.91 -5.30 14.07
C ASN A 127 5.86 -3.93 14.75
N PHE A 128 5.90 -3.92 16.08
CA PHE A 128 6.06 -2.67 16.81
C PHE A 128 7.54 -2.25 16.75
N PRO A 129 7.85 -0.96 16.55
CA PRO A 129 9.21 -0.47 16.68
C PRO A 129 9.70 -0.78 18.10
N ALA A 130 10.63 -1.72 18.21
CA ALA A 130 11.30 -2.06 19.45
C ALA A 130 12.71 -1.47 19.42
N PRO A 131 13.28 -1.05 20.55
CA PRO A 131 14.64 -0.50 20.61
C PRO A 131 15.76 -1.49 20.22
N LYS A 132 15.43 -2.75 19.84
CA LYS A 132 16.36 -3.76 19.35
C LYS A 132 15.69 -4.61 18.25
N PRO A 133 16.46 -5.12 17.26
CA PRO A 133 15.92 -6.04 16.27
C PRO A 133 15.37 -7.28 16.97
N GLN A 134 14.07 -7.54 16.79
CA GLN A 134 13.47 -8.80 17.19
C GLN A 134 14.08 -9.90 16.31
N ARG A 135 14.76 -10.87 16.94
CA ARG A 135 15.37 -12.00 16.25
C ARG A 135 14.32 -12.71 15.39
N ALA A 136 14.69 -13.03 14.15
CA ALA A 136 13.99 -14.02 13.35
C ALA A 136 13.86 -15.31 14.17
N TRP A 137 12.63 -15.81 14.28
CA TRP A 137 12.30 -17.01 15.03
C TRP A 137 13.15 -18.21 14.57
N THR A 138 14.05 -18.68 15.42
CA THR A 138 14.45 -20.10 15.41
C THR A 138 13.33 -20.85 16.13
N LEU A 139 12.57 -21.65 15.39
CA LEU A 139 11.62 -22.59 15.96
C LEU A 139 12.37 -23.68 16.74
N PRO A 140 11.77 -24.27 17.80
CA PRO A 140 12.32 -25.43 18.50
C PRO A 140 12.44 -26.66 17.59
#